data_AF-A0A967WB12-F1
#
_entry.id   AF-A0A967WB12-F1
#
_cell.length_a   1.000
_cell.length_b   1.000
_cell.length_c   1.000
_cell.angle_alpha   90.00
_cell.angle_beta   90.00
_cell.angle_gamma   90.00
#
_symmetry.space_group_name_H-M   'P 1'
#
loop_
_entity.id
_entity.type
_entity.pdbx_description
1 polymer ?
#
loop_
_entity_poly.entity_id
_entity_poly.type
_entity_poly.pdbx_seq_one_letter_code
_entity_poly.pdbx_strand_id
1 'polypeptide(L)'
;MNTRWSTWGSVLLVSILLFSCLAAACGRATTPHGVTAPAATGTPPGAPLNTDEALLQDAQQYAQDVGVDLDEAVRRLQVQDDIGRLNATLTADEHETFAGLWVEHQPDFRVIVRFTRAGKRTIRPYIESEPWADLVEVRSASVTLAELEAIHAQTTQALDRLDFEVTSLLDVKGNRVEVVVTDRAWFEKELENAGVDLPEHVELVVTEGRSARETDVCAPPSVPGVAFPRQEPVEGIRATMEAELIGNLVLVDGCLRVNSIYGQASTLPVWPPEFTITAEDDEIQVHDGDDQVVARVGQEVYMSGGEGSANSMPDCVREQLPAVCMGPYWIVGDTVRPNLRHDSELFSLDVISTTEHTLLFLGQKPALDEWADGDSVVAGTLVLYDDQRCPRVVSDDGLTDYVPLWPPDYGVRVENSEFEILDGSGQAVARVGEEAVLAGASIPIVWDSEEYQRLRRELPGDCHGPYWVVK
;
A
#
# COMPACT_ATOMS: atom_id res chain seq x y z
N MET A 1 -16.66 43.43 -12.00
CA MET A 1 -16.43 43.17 -10.57
C MET A 1 -17.55 42.27 -10.10
N ASN A 2 -17.34 40.96 -10.13
CA ASN A 2 -18.19 39.94 -9.50
C ASN A 2 -17.36 38.65 -9.48
N THR A 3 -16.88 38.31 -8.29
CA THR A 3 -16.10 37.13 -7.94
C THR A 3 -17.01 35.91 -7.87
N ARG A 4 -16.72 34.89 -8.69
CA ARG A 4 -17.22 33.52 -8.52
C ARG A 4 -16.17 32.75 -7.73
N TRP A 5 -16.56 32.21 -6.57
CA TRP A 5 -15.78 31.22 -5.82
C TRP A 5 -16.31 29.85 -6.24
N SER A 6 -15.42 29.00 -6.74
CA SER A 6 -15.66 27.60 -7.02
C SER A 6 -15.35 26.79 -5.76
N THR A 7 -16.37 26.17 -5.17
CA THR A 7 -16.22 25.09 -4.19
C THR A 7 -16.13 23.78 -4.95
N TRP A 8 -14.93 23.23 -5.08
CA TRP A 8 -14.70 21.82 -5.40
C TRP A 8 -14.18 21.19 -4.12
N GLY A 9 -15.05 20.42 -3.46
CA GLY A 9 -14.66 19.55 -2.35
C GLY A 9 -14.40 18.17 -2.92
N SER A 10 -13.16 17.70 -2.77
CA SER A 10 -12.75 16.34 -3.08
C SER A 10 -13.60 15.36 -2.29
N VAL A 11 -14.30 14.46 -2.99
CA VAL A 11 -15.02 13.35 -2.39
C VAL A 11 -14.04 12.19 -2.30
N LEU A 12 -13.47 11.97 -1.11
CA LEU A 12 -12.65 10.79 -0.80
C LEU A 12 -13.58 9.65 -0.40
N LEU A 13 -13.70 8.66 -1.28
CA LEU A 13 -14.33 7.37 -1.02
C LEU A 13 -13.33 6.49 -0.25
N VAL A 14 -13.44 6.49 1.08
CA VAL A 14 -12.75 5.51 1.93
C VAL A 14 -13.56 4.22 1.92
N SER A 15 -13.19 3.30 1.01
CA SER A 15 -13.73 1.95 0.95
C SER A 15 -12.87 1.01 1.81
N ILE A 16 -13.32 0.70 3.03
CA ILE A 16 -12.71 -0.32 3.87
C ILE A 16 -13.16 -1.69 3.36
N LEU A 17 -12.27 -2.40 2.67
CA LEU A 17 -12.43 -3.81 2.31
C LEU A 17 -12.14 -4.69 3.54
N LEU A 18 -13.19 -5.26 4.14
CA LEU A 18 -13.06 -6.30 5.16
C LEU A 18 -12.73 -7.65 4.50
N PHE A 19 -11.45 -7.99 4.43
CA PHE A 19 -11.00 -9.32 4.05
C PHE A 19 -11.27 -10.34 5.17
N SER A 20 -12.13 -11.32 4.91
CA SER A 20 -12.31 -12.48 5.78
C SER A 20 -11.35 -13.61 5.35
N CYS A 21 -10.28 -13.82 6.13
CA CYS A 21 -9.38 -14.96 5.97
C CYS A 21 -10.03 -16.25 6.50
N LEU A 22 -10.31 -17.21 5.62
CA LEU A 22 -10.62 -18.60 5.98
C LEU A 22 -9.34 -19.43 6.00
N ALA A 23 -8.91 -19.82 7.21
CA ALA A 23 -7.78 -20.71 7.43
C ALA A 23 -8.11 -22.16 7.02
N ALA A 24 -7.27 -22.76 6.18
CA ALA A 24 -7.29 -24.20 5.88
C ALA A 24 -6.00 -24.88 6.33
N ALA A 25 -6.20 -26.01 7.02
CA ALA A 25 -5.24 -26.75 7.85
C ALA A 25 -3.96 -27.27 7.16
N CYS A 26 -2.85 -27.18 7.89
CA CYS A 26 -1.55 -27.81 7.62
C CYS A 26 -1.61 -29.35 7.65
N GLY A 27 -1.05 -29.98 6.61
CA GLY A 27 -0.61 -31.39 6.62
C GLY A 27 0.91 -31.49 6.76
N ARG A 28 1.37 -32.21 7.79
CA ARG A 28 2.79 -32.44 8.12
C ARG A 28 3.51 -33.33 7.11
N ALA A 29 4.77 -33.00 6.80
CA ALA A 29 5.79 -33.95 6.35
C ALA A 29 7.11 -33.74 7.12
N THR A 30 7.58 -34.82 7.74
CA THR A 30 8.88 -35.07 8.40
C THR A 30 9.89 -35.52 7.32
N THR A 31 11.23 -35.33 7.31
CA THR A 31 12.32 -35.20 8.30
C THR A 31 13.57 -34.55 7.59
N PRO A 32 14.84 -34.67 8.06
CA PRO A 32 15.64 -33.63 8.72
C PRO A 32 16.83 -33.15 7.85
N HIS A 33 17.64 -32.19 8.30
CA HIS A 33 19.12 -32.23 8.25
C HIS A 33 19.66 -31.09 9.13
N GLY A 34 20.57 -31.45 10.04
CA GLY A 34 21.11 -30.55 11.05
C GLY A 34 22.23 -29.66 10.50
N VAL A 35 22.11 -28.38 10.75
CA VAL A 35 23.22 -27.41 10.75
C VAL A 35 23.09 -26.63 12.05
N THR A 36 24.10 -26.75 12.91
CA THR A 36 24.18 -26.04 14.18
C THR A 36 24.70 -24.62 13.90
N ALA A 37 23.80 -23.64 13.89
CA ALA A 37 24.17 -22.23 13.88
C ALA A 37 24.58 -21.77 15.30
N PRO A 38 25.52 -20.83 15.46
CA PRO A 38 25.82 -20.23 16.75
C PRO A 38 24.61 -19.42 17.25
N ALA A 39 24.33 -19.50 18.55
CA ALA A 39 23.24 -18.78 19.18
C ALA A 39 23.49 -17.26 19.13
N ALA A 40 22.71 -16.56 18.29
CA ALA A 40 22.54 -15.12 18.40
C ALA A 40 21.86 -14.83 19.75
N THR A 41 22.51 -14.03 20.59
CA THR A 41 21.89 -13.43 21.78
C THR A 41 20.99 -12.29 21.33
N GLY A 42 19.85 -12.64 20.74
CA GLY A 42 18.77 -11.70 20.51
C GLY A 42 18.18 -11.28 21.85
N THR A 43 18.07 -9.97 22.06
CA THR A 43 17.18 -9.39 23.08
C THR A 43 15.80 -10.05 22.94
N PRO A 44 15.17 -10.49 24.04
CA PRO A 44 13.85 -11.11 23.97
C PRO A 44 12.88 -10.12 23.29
N PRO A 45 12.02 -10.58 22.36
CA PRO A 45 10.89 -9.78 21.92
C PRO A 45 10.14 -9.29 23.17
N GLY A 46 9.75 -8.02 23.19
CA GLY A 46 8.90 -7.47 24.24
C GLY A 46 7.72 -8.42 24.48
N ALA A 47 7.34 -8.61 25.75
CA ALA A 47 6.21 -9.47 26.07
C ALA A 47 4.98 -9.03 25.24
N PRO A 48 4.21 -9.95 24.65
CA PRO A 48 3.02 -9.58 23.89
C PRO A 48 2.10 -8.74 24.78
N LEU A 49 1.65 -7.60 24.26
CA LEU A 49 0.70 -6.73 24.93
C LEU A 49 -0.53 -7.54 25.36
N ASN A 50 -1.06 -7.23 26.53
CA ASN A 50 -2.36 -7.79 26.89
C ASN A 50 -3.47 -7.10 26.08
N THR A 51 -4.66 -7.70 26.03
CA THR A 51 -5.78 -7.22 25.20
C THR A 51 -6.20 -5.78 25.51
N ASP A 52 -6.10 -5.35 26.77
CA ASP A 52 -6.48 -3.99 27.18
C ASP A 52 -5.42 -2.96 26.73
N GLU A 53 -4.13 -3.33 26.78
CA GLU A 53 -3.03 -2.51 26.27
C GLU A 53 -3.09 -2.35 24.74
N ALA A 54 -3.38 -3.43 24.02
CA ALA A 54 -3.56 -3.39 22.56
C ALA A 54 -4.75 -2.49 22.16
N LEU A 55 -5.90 -2.65 22.84
CA LEU A 55 -7.08 -1.80 22.59
C LEU A 55 -6.79 -0.32 22.86
N LEU A 56 -6.05 0.00 23.93
CA LEU A 56 -5.72 1.38 24.25
C LEU A 56 -4.80 2.01 23.20
N GLN A 57 -3.84 1.23 22.66
CA GLN A 57 -2.97 1.67 21.58
C GLN A 57 -3.76 1.94 20.30
N ASP A 58 -4.64 1.01 19.90
CA ASP A 58 -5.51 1.20 18.73
C ASP A 58 -6.42 2.42 18.89
N ALA A 59 -6.95 2.64 20.11
CA ALA A 59 -7.79 3.79 20.41
C ALA A 59 -7.03 5.13 20.33
N GLN A 60 -5.74 5.16 20.69
CA GLN A 60 -4.93 6.37 20.56
C GLN A 60 -4.74 6.76 19.09
N GLN A 61 -4.42 5.80 18.23
CA GLN A 61 -4.30 6.06 16.79
C GLN A 61 -5.65 6.48 16.20
N TYR A 62 -6.71 5.74 16.51
CA TYR A 62 -8.07 6.06 16.07
C TYR A 62 -8.52 7.48 16.51
N ALA A 63 -8.21 7.87 17.75
CA ALA A 63 -8.54 9.19 18.28
C ALA A 63 -7.89 10.31 17.46
N GLN A 64 -6.64 10.12 17.06
CA GLN A 64 -5.91 11.07 16.21
C GLN A 64 -6.51 11.14 14.81
N ASP A 65 -6.76 9.98 14.19
CA ASP A 65 -7.25 9.89 12.81
C ASP A 65 -8.67 10.48 12.65
N VAL A 66 -9.53 10.25 13.64
CA VAL A 66 -10.95 10.64 13.58
C VAL A 66 -11.21 11.98 14.28
N GLY A 67 -10.23 12.50 15.04
CA GLY A 67 -10.33 13.77 15.76
C GLY A 67 -11.29 13.71 16.97
N VAL A 68 -11.21 12.62 17.75
CA VAL A 68 -12.01 12.42 18.98
C VAL A 68 -11.10 12.24 20.20
N ASP A 69 -11.66 12.36 21.40
CA ASP A 69 -10.89 12.02 22.60
C ASP A 69 -10.68 10.49 22.75
N LEU A 70 -9.70 10.11 23.56
CA LEU A 70 -9.31 8.71 23.74
C LEU A 70 -10.43 7.85 24.33
N ASP A 71 -11.21 8.38 25.27
CA ASP A 71 -12.31 7.62 25.90
C ASP A 71 -13.41 7.34 24.86
N GLU A 72 -13.73 8.31 24.01
CA GLU A 72 -14.64 8.15 22.88
C GLU A 72 -14.10 7.16 21.83
N ALA A 73 -12.80 7.18 21.54
CA ALA A 73 -12.17 6.21 20.65
C ALA A 73 -12.28 4.77 21.19
N VAL A 74 -11.94 4.54 22.46
CA VAL A 74 -12.11 3.25 23.14
C VAL A 74 -13.57 2.78 23.05
N ARG A 75 -14.52 3.67 23.35
CA ARG A 75 -15.96 3.36 23.28
C ARG A 75 -16.36 2.95 21.86
N ARG A 76 -15.91 3.67 20.83
CA ARG A 76 -16.24 3.37 19.42
C ARG A 76 -15.65 2.06 18.95
N LEU A 77 -14.41 1.73 19.34
CA LEU A 77 -13.77 0.47 18.96
C LEU A 77 -14.48 -0.74 19.60
N GLN A 78 -14.82 -0.65 20.89
CA GLN A 78 -15.58 -1.69 21.57
C GLN A 78 -16.95 -1.95 20.91
N VAL A 79 -17.63 -0.88 20.48
CA VAL A 79 -18.92 -0.98 19.80
C VAL A 79 -18.78 -1.61 18.41
N GLN A 80 -17.67 -1.41 17.70
CA GLN A 80 -17.45 -2.00 16.37
C GLN A 80 -17.42 -3.53 16.39
N ASP A 81 -16.83 -4.14 17.42
CA ASP A 81 -16.82 -5.61 17.58
C ASP A 81 -18.23 -6.17 17.72
N ASP A 82 -19.08 -5.49 18.51
CA ASP A 82 -20.48 -5.87 18.70
C ASP A 82 -21.29 -5.72 17.41
N ILE A 83 -21.04 -4.63 16.68
CA ILE A 83 -21.67 -4.35 15.39
C ILE A 83 -21.27 -5.41 14.34
N GLY A 84 -20.01 -5.87 14.35
CA GLY A 84 -19.55 -6.95 13.48
C GLY A 84 -20.35 -8.25 13.71
N ARG A 85 -20.61 -8.59 14.97
CA ARG A 85 -21.45 -9.76 15.33
C ARG A 85 -22.92 -9.55 14.94
N LEU A 86 -23.46 -8.35 15.13
CA LEU A 86 -24.81 -8.00 14.66
C LEU A 86 -24.92 -8.18 13.14
N ASN A 87 -23.96 -7.67 12.37
CA ASN A 87 -23.95 -7.79 10.92
C ASN A 87 -23.95 -9.26 10.46
N ALA A 88 -23.10 -10.10 11.06
CA ALA A 88 -23.07 -11.54 10.76
C ALA A 88 -24.41 -12.23 11.08
N THR A 89 -25.02 -11.87 12.22
CA THR A 89 -26.31 -12.42 12.64
C THR A 89 -27.44 -12.02 11.68
N LEU A 90 -27.55 -10.72 11.34
CA LEU A 90 -28.58 -10.23 10.42
C LEU A 90 -28.40 -10.80 8.99
N THR A 91 -27.16 -10.99 8.56
CA THR A 91 -26.86 -11.64 7.28
C THR A 91 -27.37 -13.08 7.24
N ALA A 92 -27.20 -13.82 8.34
CA ALA A 92 -27.65 -15.22 8.43
C ALA A 92 -29.17 -15.34 8.61
N ASP A 93 -29.74 -14.61 9.56
CA ASP A 93 -31.11 -14.84 10.02
C ASP A 93 -32.14 -14.03 9.22
N GLU A 94 -31.76 -12.87 8.70
CA GLU A 94 -32.66 -11.90 8.08
C GLU A 94 -32.38 -11.69 6.58
N HIS A 95 -31.73 -12.65 5.92
CA HIS A 95 -31.29 -12.59 4.52
C HIS A 95 -32.38 -12.16 3.52
N GLU A 96 -33.66 -12.46 3.78
CA GLU A 96 -34.78 -12.08 2.90
C GLU A 96 -35.12 -10.58 2.95
N THR A 97 -34.63 -9.85 3.96
CA THR A 97 -35.00 -8.43 4.15
C THR A 97 -33.83 -7.52 4.47
N PHE A 98 -32.73 -8.06 4.98
CA PHE A 98 -31.53 -7.33 5.33
C PHE A 98 -30.83 -6.79 4.08
N ALA A 99 -30.47 -5.51 4.11
CA ALA A 99 -29.87 -4.79 2.99
C ALA A 99 -28.52 -4.14 3.34
N GLY A 100 -27.86 -4.66 4.37
CA GLY A 100 -26.52 -4.26 4.79
C GLY A 100 -26.49 -3.33 6.00
N LEU A 101 -25.30 -3.21 6.56
CA LEU A 101 -24.99 -2.47 7.77
C LEU A 101 -23.63 -1.77 7.60
N TRP A 102 -23.49 -0.55 8.13
CA TRP A 102 -22.20 0.12 8.25
C TRP A 102 -22.17 1.10 9.43
N VAL A 103 -20.97 1.55 9.77
CA VAL A 103 -20.74 2.59 10.78
C VAL A 103 -20.49 3.93 10.09
N GLU A 104 -21.22 4.96 10.49
CA GLU A 104 -20.93 6.36 10.15
C GLU A 104 -20.13 6.97 11.31
N HIS A 105 -18.88 7.38 11.07
CA HIS A 105 -18.02 7.95 12.12
C HIS A 105 -18.24 9.46 12.31
N GLN A 106 -18.78 10.14 11.30
CA GLN A 106 -19.02 11.57 11.26
C GLN A 106 -20.31 11.90 10.48
N PRO A 107 -20.96 13.06 10.76
CA PRO A 107 -20.64 14.01 11.83
C PRO A 107 -20.95 13.47 13.24
N ASP A 108 -21.87 12.52 13.34
CA ASP A 108 -22.18 11.80 14.58
C ASP A 108 -21.84 10.32 14.40
N PHE A 109 -21.39 9.65 15.47
CA PHE A 109 -21.16 8.20 15.45
C PHE A 109 -22.50 7.44 15.44
N ARG A 110 -22.80 6.73 14.35
CA ARG A 110 -24.06 5.99 14.15
C ARG A 110 -23.82 4.63 13.51
N VAL A 111 -24.74 3.70 13.78
CA VAL A 111 -24.82 2.40 13.13
C VAL A 111 -26.00 2.41 12.19
N ILE A 112 -25.76 2.40 10.89
CA ILE A 112 -26.84 2.40 9.91
C ILE A 112 -27.15 0.98 9.52
N VAL A 113 -28.44 0.61 9.58
CA VAL A 113 -28.90 -0.72 9.18
C VAL A 113 -30.04 -0.59 8.18
N ARG A 114 -29.91 -1.26 7.03
CA ARG A 114 -30.90 -1.20 5.97
C ARG A 114 -31.73 -2.47 5.90
N PHE A 115 -33.02 -2.28 5.63
CA PHE A 115 -33.93 -3.37 5.30
C PHE A 115 -34.83 -2.98 4.12
N THR A 116 -35.20 -3.96 3.29
CA THR A 116 -36.18 -3.77 2.22
C THR A 116 -37.60 -3.62 2.75
N ARG A 117 -37.88 -4.19 3.94
CA ARG A 117 -39.19 -4.09 4.61
C ARG A 117 -39.07 -4.27 6.12
N ALA A 118 -40.00 -3.66 6.86
CA ALA A 118 -40.21 -3.86 8.30
C ALA A 118 -38.98 -3.68 9.25
N GLY A 119 -37.90 -3.03 8.80
CA GLY A 119 -36.62 -3.01 9.52
C GLY A 119 -36.68 -2.65 11.02
N LYS A 120 -37.41 -1.60 11.41
CA LYS A 120 -37.55 -1.20 12.84
C LYS A 120 -38.20 -2.26 13.74
N ARG A 121 -38.99 -3.16 13.14
CA ARG A 121 -39.59 -4.29 13.85
C ARG A 121 -38.62 -5.46 13.86
N THR A 122 -37.97 -5.73 12.73
CA THR A 122 -37.00 -6.81 12.55
C THR A 122 -35.78 -6.67 13.45
N ILE A 123 -35.15 -5.50 13.50
CA ILE A 123 -33.90 -5.32 14.26
C ILE A 123 -34.09 -5.28 15.78
N ARG A 124 -35.28 -4.93 16.27
CA ARG A 124 -35.52 -4.64 17.69
C ARG A 124 -35.07 -5.77 18.63
N PRO A 125 -35.40 -7.05 18.39
CA PRO A 125 -34.99 -8.14 19.27
C PRO A 125 -33.47 -8.32 19.36
N TYR A 126 -32.71 -7.83 18.37
CA TYR A 126 -31.26 -7.97 18.31
C TYR A 126 -30.52 -6.87 19.07
N ILE A 127 -31.15 -5.72 19.28
CA ILE A 127 -30.48 -4.54 19.85
C ILE A 127 -31.10 -4.06 21.16
N GLU A 128 -32.32 -4.48 21.53
CA GLU A 128 -33.04 -3.89 22.67
C GLU A 128 -32.34 -4.06 24.03
N SER A 129 -31.48 -5.07 24.18
CA SER A 129 -30.65 -5.30 25.37
C SER A 129 -29.30 -4.61 25.32
N GLU A 130 -28.91 -4.05 24.18
CA GLU A 130 -27.55 -3.60 23.94
C GLU A 130 -27.34 -2.15 24.41
N PRO A 131 -26.20 -1.84 25.04
CA PRO A 131 -25.92 -0.48 25.53
C PRO A 131 -25.73 0.55 24.42
N TRP A 132 -25.59 0.11 23.16
CA TRP A 132 -25.40 0.93 21.96
C TRP A 132 -26.66 0.97 21.06
N ALA A 133 -27.80 0.46 21.52
CA ALA A 133 -29.04 0.38 20.74
C ALA A 133 -29.52 1.73 20.20
N ASP A 134 -29.25 2.80 20.93
CA ASP A 134 -29.59 4.19 20.60
C ASP A 134 -28.73 4.78 19.48
N LEU A 135 -27.59 4.14 19.15
CA LEU A 135 -26.76 4.50 17.98
C LEU A 135 -27.33 3.97 16.66
N VAL A 136 -28.30 3.05 16.73
CA VAL A 136 -28.82 2.34 15.55
C VAL A 136 -29.88 3.16 14.82
N GLU A 137 -29.59 3.51 13.57
CA GLU A 137 -30.51 4.15 12.65
C GLU A 137 -30.95 3.16 11.56
N VAL A 138 -32.25 2.87 11.52
CA VAL A 138 -32.82 1.99 10.50
C VAL A 138 -33.26 2.78 9.27
N ARG A 139 -32.67 2.46 8.10
CA ARG A 139 -33.03 3.03 6.79
C ARG A 139 -33.70 1.97 5.89
N SER A 140 -34.44 2.40 4.88
CA SER A 140 -35.03 1.50 3.87
C SER A 140 -34.09 1.30 2.68
N ALA A 141 -34.22 0.17 1.99
CA ALA A 141 -33.52 -0.16 0.75
C ALA A 141 -34.48 -0.73 -0.31
N SER A 142 -34.06 -0.73 -1.57
CA SER A 142 -34.82 -1.31 -2.68
C SER A 142 -34.57 -2.81 -2.84
N VAL A 143 -33.32 -3.25 -2.66
CA VAL A 143 -32.89 -4.65 -2.77
C VAL A 143 -32.18 -5.10 -1.48
N THR A 144 -32.19 -6.40 -1.21
CA THR A 144 -31.48 -7.02 -0.09
C THR A 144 -29.96 -7.06 -0.36
N LEU A 145 -29.16 -7.36 0.66
CA LEU A 145 -27.71 -7.50 0.51
C LEU A 145 -27.39 -8.69 -0.40
N ALA A 146 -28.08 -9.81 -0.23
CA ALA A 146 -27.92 -11.00 -1.07
C ALA A 146 -28.28 -10.74 -2.53
N GLU A 147 -29.34 -9.95 -2.80
CA GLU A 147 -29.69 -9.51 -4.15
C GLU A 147 -28.61 -8.59 -4.73
N LEU A 148 -28.07 -7.67 -3.93
CA LEU A 148 -27.02 -6.75 -4.35
C LEU A 148 -25.71 -7.49 -4.69
N GLU A 149 -25.31 -8.47 -3.87
CA GLU A 149 -24.16 -9.35 -4.14
C GLU A 149 -24.37 -10.18 -5.42
N ALA A 150 -25.60 -10.66 -5.66
CA ALA A 150 -25.93 -11.36 -6.90
C ALA A 150 -25.88 -10.44 -8.13
N ILE A 151 -26.27 -9.17 -7.99
CA ILE A 151 -26.14 -8.15 -9.04
C ILE A 151 -24.66 -7.85 -9.30
N HIS A 152 -23.83 -7.75 -8.26
CA HIS A 152 -22.38 -7.55 -8.41
C HIS A 152 -21.72 -8.71 -9.13
N ALA A 153 -21.99 -9.95 -8.73
CA ALA A 153 -21.45 -11.13 -9.41
C ALA A 153 -21.88 -11.23 -10.89
N GLN A 154 -23.13 -10.89 -11.20
CA GLN A 154 -23.62 -10.81 -12.59
C GLN A 154 -22.92 -9.69 -13.37
N THR A 155 -22.68 -8.55 -12.73
CA THR A 155 -21.98 -7.41 -13.33
C THR A 155 -20.55 -7.80 -13.67
N THR A 156 -19.78 -8.38 -12.74
CA THR A 156 -18.41 -8.86 -13.01
C THR A 156 -18.38 -9.84 -14.17
N GLN A 157 -19.24 -10.86 -14.16
CA GLN A 157 -19.30 -11.83 -15.25
C GLN A 157 -19.67 -11.21 -16.61
N ALA A 158 -20.47 -10.15 -16.62
CA ALA A 158 -20.84 -9.43 -17.83
C ALA A 158 -19.65 -8.62 -18.37
N LEU A 159 -18.88 -7.99 -17.47
CA LEU A 159 -17.71 -7.17 -17.78
C LEU A 159 -16.50 -8.01 -18.24
N ASP A 160 -16.36 -9.27 -17.79
CA ASP A 160 -15.33 -10.22 -18.26
C ASP A 160 -15.36 -10.51 -19.78
N ARG A 161 -16.38 -10.02 -20.50
CA ARG A 161 -16.50 -10.14 -21.96
C ARG A 161 -15.80 -9.01 -22.71
N LEU A 162 -15.39 -7.97 -22.00
CA LEU A 162 -14.62 -6.86 -22.54
C LEU A 162 -13.15 -7.29 -22.69
N ASP A 163 -12.41 -6.62 -23.56
CA ASP A 163 -10.98 -6.85 -23.81
C ASP A 163 -10.06 -6.00 -22.93
N PHE A 164 -10.61 -5.46 -21.83
CA PHE A 164 -9.93 -4.67 -20.82
C PHE A 164 -10.55 -4.94 -19.45
N GLU A 165 -9.78 -4.71 -18.40
CA GLU A 165 -10.22 -4.85 -17.02
C GLU A 165 -11.02 -3.61 -16.57
N VAL A 166 -12.00 -3.80 -15.71
CA VAL A 166 -12.76 -2.72 -15.10
C VAL A 166 -13.19 -3.11 -13.69
N THR A 167 -13.06 -2.18 -12.75
CA THR A 167 -13.40 -2.42 -11.35
C THR A 167 -14.89 -2.20 -11.10
N SER A 168 -15.54 -3.16 -10.44
CA SER A 168 -16.90 -3.03 -9.91
C SER A 168 -16.92 -3.21 -8.39
N LEU A 169 -17.70 -2.37 -7.69
CA LEU A 169 -17.73 -2.25 -6.24
C LEU A 169 -19.16 -2.38 -5.70
N LEU A 170 -19.30 -2.96 -4.51
CA LEU A 170 -20.56 -2.99 -3.76
C LEU A 170 -20.70 -1.71 -2.93
N ASP A 171 -21.61 -0.81 -3.31
CA ASP A 171 -21.99 0.32 -2.45
C ASP A 171 -23.22 -0.04 -1.61
N VAL A 172 -22.97 -0.59 -0.43
CA VAL A 172 -24.00 -0.92 0.56
C VAL A 172 -24.74 0.34 1.04
N LYS A 173 -24.04 1.48 1.16
CA LYS A 173 -24.63 2.75 1.61
C LYS A 173 -25.65 3.24 0.58
N GLY A 174 -25.31 3.13 -0.70
CA GLY A 174 -26.16 3.44 -1.83
C GLY A 174 -27.22 2.39 -2.18
N ASN A 175 -27.02 1.13 -1.77
CA ASN A 175 -27.79 -0.04 -2.24
C ASN A 175 -27.75 -0.20 -3.77
N ARG A 176 -26.53 -0.11 -4.33
CA ARG A 176 -26.24 -0.27 -5.76
C ARG A 176 -24.83 -0.81 -5.97
N VAL A 177 -24.56 -1.31 -7.16
CA VAL A 177 -23.22 -1.67 -7.63
C VAL A 177 -22.67 -0.49 -8.41
N GLU A 178 -21.43 -0.11 -8.14
CA GLU A 178 -20.73 0.94 -8.87
C GLU A 178 -19.71 0.30 -9.81
N VAL A 179 -19.73 0.69 -11.09
CA VAL A 179 -18.67 0.36 -12.05
C VAL A 179 -17.89 1.64 -12.28
N VAL A 180 -16.62 1.64 -11.88
CA VAL A 180 -15.79 2.85 -11.92
C VAL A 180 -15.18 2.98 -13.29
N VAL A 181 -15.34 4.14 -13.93
CA VAL A 181 -14.89 4.41 -15.30
C VAL A 181 -14.23 5.79 -15.39
N THR A 182 -13.42 6.01 -16.41
CA THR A 182 -12.76 7.28 -16.69
C THR A 182 -13.38 7.96 -17.92
N ASP A 183 -13.67 7.22 -18.98
CA ASP A 183 -14.41 7.67 -20.17
C ASP A 183 -15.73 6.90 -20.29
N ARG A 184 -16.78 7.43 -19.62
CA ARG A 184 -18.12 6.83 -19.65
C ARG A 184 -18.64 6.62 -21.07
N ALA A 185 -18.46 7.60 -21.96
CA ALA A 185 -19.06 7.54 -23.30
C ALA A 185 -18.39 6.48 -24.17
N TRP A 186 -17.07 6.31 -24.04
CA TRP A 186 -16.37 5.21 -24.68
C TRP A 186 -16.76 3.87 -24.06
N PHE A 187 -16.77 3.76 -22.73
CA PHE A 187 -17.13 2.52 -22.04
C PHE A 187 -18.54 2.03 -22.41
N GLU A 188 -19.54 2.92 -22.41
CA GLU A 188 -20.92 2.60 -22.85
C GLU A 188 -20.95 2.05 -24.28
N LYS A 189 -20.11 2.60 -25.17
CA LYS A 189 -20.00 2.10 -26.54
C LYS A 189 -19.37 0.71 -26.59
N GLU A 190 -18.38 0.41 -25.74
CA GLU A 190 -17.80 -0.94 -25.69
C GLU A 190 -18.77 -1.97 -25.11
N LEU A 191 -19.61 -1.58 -24.14
CA LEU A 191 -20.74 -2.42 -23.70
C LEU A 191 -21.69 -2.73 -24.85
N GLU A 192 -22.09 -1.71 -25.63
CA GLU A 192 -22.94 -1.89 -26.82
C GLU A 192 -22.29 -2.80 -27.86
N ASN A 193 -21.00 -2.61 -28.16
CA ASN A 193 -20.25 -3.43 -29.12
C ASN A 193 -20.18 -4.90 -28.69
N ALA A 194 -19.97 -5.14 -27.39
CA ALA A 194 -19.90 -6.48 -26.81
C ALA A 194 -21.29 -7.10 -26.58
N GLY A 195 -22.38 -6.35 -26.80
CA GLY A 195 -23.74 -6.80 -26.50
C GLY A 195 -23.95 -7.08 -25.00
N VAL A 196 -23.32 -6.27 -24.15
CA VAL A 196 -23.39 -6.36 -22.70
C VAL A 196 -24.42 -5.35 -22.19
N ASP A 197 -25.48 -5.87 -21.57
CA ASP A 197 -26.43 -5.08 -20.81
C ASP A 197 -26.07 -5.18 -19.31
N LEU A 198 -25.88 -4.04 -18.66
CA LEU A 198 -25.68 -4.01 -17.20
C LEU A 198 -27.01 -4.20 -16.47
N PRO A 199 -27.03 -4.97 -15.35
CA PRO A 199 -28.23 -5.13 -14.53
C PRO A 199 -28.81 -3.79 -14.02
N GLU A 200 -30.10 -3.80 -13.66
CA GLU A 200 -30.69 -2.74 -12.84
C GLU A 200 -29.94 -2.66 -11.49
N HIS A 201 -29.84 -1.45 -10.91
CA HIS A 201 -29.00 -1.14 -9.74
C HIS A 201 -27.48 -1.13 -9.98
N VAL A 202 -27.03 -1.09 -11.22
CA VAL A 202 -25.63 -0.74 -11.56
C VAL A 202 -25.55 0.74 -11.96
N GLU A 203 -24.60 1.47 -11.38
CA GLU A 203 -24.28 2.84 -11.77
C GLU A 203 -22.83 2.95 -12.25
N LEU A 204 -22.64 3.63 -13.39
CA LEU A 204 -21.31 4.00 -13.86
C LEU A 204 -20.84 5.24 -13.08
N VAL A 205 -19.75 5.14 -12.33
CA VAL A 205 -19.18 6.26 -11.57
C VAL A 205 -17.95 6.76 -12.29
N VAL A 206 -17.96 8.03 -12.70
CA VAL A 206 -16.83 8.63 -13.41
C VAL A 206 -15.79 9.11 -12.40
N THR A 207 -14.54 8.67 -12.58
CA THR A 207 -13.36 9.13 -11.84
C THR A 207 -12.34 9.77 -12.78
N GLU A 208 -11.44 10.57 -12.23
CA GLU A 208 -10.25 11.03 -12.95
C GLU A 208 -9.25 9.88 -13.11
N GLY A 209 -8.51 9.85 -14.22
CA GLY A 209 -7.55 8.78 -14.52
C GLY A 209 -7.23 8.68 -16.02
N ARG A 210 -6.61 7.56 -16.41
CA ARG A 210 -6.37 7.19 -17.81
C ARG A 210 -7.40 6.14 -18.23
N SER A 211 -7.93 6.28 -19.45
CA SER A 211 -8.87 5.32 -20.01
C SER A 211 -8.14 4.17 -20.71
N ALA A 212 -8.73 2.97 -20.67
CA ALA A 212 -8.26 1.82 -21.42
C ALA A 212 -8.24 2.06 -22.94
N ARG A 213 -9.06 3.00 -23.44
CA ARG A 213 -9.15 3.39 -24.85
C ARG A 213 -7.80 3.73 -25.50
N GLU A 214 -6.88 4.29 -24.73
CA GLU A 214 -5.65 4.90 -25.24
C GLU A 214 -4.50 3.89 -25.40
N THR A 215 -4.71 2.62 -25.05
CA THR A 215 -3.61 1.66 -24.87
C THR A 215 -3.74 0.42 -25.76
N ASP A 216 -2.87 0.30 -26.77
CA ASP A 216 -2.66 -0.94 -27.52
C ASP A 216 -1.59 -1.79 -26.82
N VAL A 217 -2.03 -2.61 -25.86
CA VAL A 217 -1.15 -3.41 -24.99
C VAL A 217 -0.48 -4.57 -25.72
N CYS A 218 -1.16 -5.18 -26.70
CA CYS A 218 -0.60 -6.32 -27.42
C CYS A 218 0.33 -5.88 -28.57
N ALA A 219 0.55 -4.58 -28.78
CA ALA A 219 1.58 -4.08 -29.66
C ALA A 219 2.98 -4.54 -29.17
N PRO A 220 3.87 -4.97 -30.09
CA PRO A 220 5.23 -5.33 -29.72
C PRO A 220 5.98 -4.11 -29.16
N PRO A 221 6.95 -4.32 -28.25
CA PRO A 221 7.71 -3.23 -27.67
C PRO A 221 8.42 -2.41 -28.75
N SER A 222 8.54 -1.11 -28.49
CA SER A 222 9.24 -0.13 -29.33
C SER A 222 10.73 -0.44 -29.51
N VAL A 223 11.34 -1.21 -28.60
CA VAL A 223 12.74 -1.64 -28.69
C VAL A 223 12.82 -3.10 -29.18
N PRO A 224 13.32 -3.33 -30.42
CA PRO A 224 13.40 -4.68 -30.97
C PRO A 224 14.31 -5.61 -30.15
N GLY A 225 13.82 -6.82 -29.87
CA GLY A 225 14.60 -7.86 -29.18
C GLY A 225 14.62 -7.75 -27.65
N VAL A 226 13.93 -6.77 -27.07
CA VAL A 226 13.73 -6.66 -25.62
C VAL A 226 12.30 -7.07 -25.28
N ALA A 227 12.14 -8.04 -24.39
CA ALA A 227 10.85 -8.43 -23.85
C ALA A 227 10.39 -7.41 -22.82
N PHE A 228 9.19 -6.88 -23.03
CA PHE A 228 8.56 -5.89 -22.16
C PHE A 228 7.06 -6.21 -22.05
N PRO A 229 6.70 -7.29 -21.32
CA PRO A 229 5.31 -7.68 -21.18
C PRO A 229 4.55 -6.63 -20.39
N ARG A 230 3.37 -6.25 -20.87
CA ARG A 230 2.48 -5.27 -20.25
C ARG A 230 1.18 -5.96 -19.80
N GLN A 231 0.64 -5.48 -18.68
CA GLN A 231 -0.67 -5.86 -18.14
C GLN A 231 -1.78 -5.43 -19.10
N GLU A 232 -2.98 -6.00 -18.95
CA GLU A 232 -4.15 -5.60 -19.74
C GLU A 232 -4.56 -4.16 -19.41
N PRO A 233 -5.12 -3.41 -20.38
CA PRO A 233 -5.66 -2.09 -20.12
C PRO A 233 -6.72 -2.15 -19.01
N VAL A 234 -6.77 -1.13 -18.15
CA VAL A 234 -7.79 -0.98 -17.12
C VAL A 234 -8.59 0.28 -17.38
N GLU A 235 -9.91 0.19 -17.35
CA GLU A 235 -10.82 1.32 -17.34
C GLU A 235 -11.22 1.66 -15.89
N GLY A 236 -11.09 2.93 -15.51
CA GLY A 236 -11.35 3.38 -14.15
C GLY A 236 -10.16 3.18 -13.22
N ILE A 237 -10.41 2.58 -12.05
CA ILE A 237 -9.37 2.38 -11.02
C ILE A 237 -8.72 1.00 -11.21
N ARG A 238 -7.39 0.98 -11.28
CA ARG A 238 -6.58 -0.23 -11.23
C ARG A 238 -6.35 -0.65 -9.79
N ALA A 239 -6.73 -1.87 -9.45
CA ALA A 239 -6.34 -2.48 -8.19
C ALA A 239 -4.89 -2.97 -8.31
N THR A 240 -3.98 -2.42 -7.51
CA THR A 240 -2.59 -2.87 -7.49
C THR A 240 -2.21 -3.50 -6.17
N MET A 241 -1.34 -4.50 -6.22
CA MET A 241 -0.65 -4.98 -5.04
C MET A 241 0.40 -3.95 -4.61
N GLU A 242 0.63 -3.83 -3.30
CA GLU A 242 1.54 -2.83 -2.71
C GLU A 242 2.80 -3.46 -2.10
N ALA A 243 3.08 -4.73 -2.39
CA ALA A 243 4.34 -5.33 -1.97
C ALA A 243 5.51 -4.66 -2.71
N GLU A 244 6.70 -4.80 -2.16
CA GLU A 244 7.86 -4.05 -2.61
C GLU A 244 8.89 -4.97 -3.25
N LEU A 245 9.39 -4.54 -4.40
CA LEU A 245 10.52 -5.15 -5.08
C LEU A 245 11.60 -4.09 -5.25
N ILE A 246 12.71 -4.30 -4.56
CA ILE A 246 13.92 -3.47 -4.66
C ILE A 246 15.02 -4.32 -5.28
N GLY A 247 15.68 -3.79 -6.31
CA GLY A 247 16.67 -4.55 -7.04
C GLY A 247 17.32 -3.79 -8.18
N ASN A 248 18.30 -4.41 -8.83
CA ASN A 248 18.95 -3.85 -10.01
C ASN A 248 18.17 -4.24 -11.26
N LEU A 249 17.77 -3.24 -12.06
CA LEU A 249 17.17 -3.45 -13.37
C LEU A 249 18.26 -3.89 -14.36
N VAL A 250 18.13 -5.07 -14.94
CA VAL A 250 19.14 -5.69 -15.80
C VAL A 250 18.51 -6.24 -17.08
N LEU A 251 19.28 -6.24 -18.17
CA LEU A 251 18.89 -6.95 -19.39
C LEU A 251 19.62 -8.29 -19.45
N VAL A 252 18.88 -9.40 -19.41
CA VAL A 252 19.44 -10.76 -19.46
C VAL A 252 18.77 -11.53 -20.59
N ASP A 253 19.54 -11.93 -21.60
CA ASP A 253 19.06 -12.68 -22.77
C ASP A 253 17.83 -12.05 -23.47
N GLY A 254 17.79 -10.72 -23.51
CA GLY A 254 16.68 -9.95 -24.08
C GLY A 254 15.49 -9.76 -23.13
N CYS A 255 15.56 -10.23 -21.88
CA CYS A 255 14.52 -10.04 -20.87
C CYS A 255 14.92 -8.93 -19.89
N LEU A 256 14.07 -7.92 -19.74
CA LEU A 256 14.29 -6.86 -18.75
C LEU A 256 13.88 -7.35 -17.36
N ARG A 257 14.84 -7.68 -16.48
CA ARG A 257 14.60 -8.31 -15.18
C ARG A 257 15.04 -7.41 -14.03
N VAL A 258 14.52 -7.67 -12.83
CA VAL A 258 15.00 -7.06 -11.59
C VAL A 258 15.67 -8.12 -10.74
N ASN A 259 16.96 -7.93 -10.46
CA ASN A 259 17.69 -8.76 -9.52
C ASN A 259 17.52 -8.19 -8.12
N SER A 260 16.74 -8.87 -7.27
CA SER A 260 16.44 -8.42 -5.92
C SER A 260 17.72 -8.24 -5.10
N ILE A 261 17.75 -7.19 -4.26
CA ILE A 261 18.82 -7.01 -3.28
C ILE A 261 18.67 -7.94 -2.06
N TYR A 262 17.49 -8.53 -1.86
CA TYR A 262 17.16 -9.37 -0.69
C TYR A 262 17.25 -10.87 -0.96
N GLY A 263 17.85 -11.27 -2.08
CA GLY A 263 18.00 -12.67 -2.42
C GLY A 263 18.60 -12.90 -3.79
N GLN A 264 18.51 -14.15 -4.25
CA GLN A 264 18.99 -14.55 -5.58
C GLN A 264 17.87 -14.50 -6.63
N ALA A 265 16.71 -13.94 -6.28
CA ALA A 265 15.57 -13.87 -7.18
C ALA A 265 15.83 -12.83 -8.28
N SER A 266 15.75 -13.29 -9.53
CA SER A 266 15.67 -12.44 -10.71
C SER A 266 14.24 -12.53 -11.24
N THR A 267 13.45 -11.47 -11.08
CA THR A 267 12.03 -11.44 -11.47
C THR A 267 11.87 -10.72 -12.81
N LEU A 268 10.91 -11.16 -13.61
CA LEU A 268 10.49 -10.46 -14.83
C LEU A 268 9.29 -9.55 -14.47
N PRO A 269 9.43 -8.21 -14.54
CA PRO A 269 8.30 -7.32 -14.34
C PRO A 269 7.30 -7.43 -15.49
N VAL A 270 6.02 -7.42 -15.15
CA VAL A 270 4.89 -7.24 -16.06
C VAL A 270 4.34 -5.84 -15.82
N TRP A 271 4.64 -4.97 -16.77
CA TRP A 271 4.54 -3.52 -16.60
C TRP A 271 3.11 -3.02 -16.73
N PRO A 272 2.77 -1.89 -16.11
CA PRO A 272 1.48 -1.28 -16.33
C PRO A 272 1.25 -0.98 -17.83
N PRO A 273 0.00 -0.99 -18.32
CA PRO A 273 -0.33 -0.85 -19.74
C PRO A 273 0.28 0.39 -20.40
N GLU A 274 0.29 1.50 -19.66
CA GLU A 274 0.75 2.81 -20.07
C GLU A 274 2.28 2.96 -20.11
N PHE A 275 3.03 2.01 -19.57
CA PHE A 275 4.48 2.07 -19.54
C PHE A 275 5.05 1.70 -20.91
N THR A 276 6.16 2.34 -21.25
CA THR A 276 6.88 2.09 -22.51
C THR A 276 8.37 1.96 -22.28
N ILE A 277 9.09 1.50 -23.30
CA ILE A 277 10.56 1.49 -23.30
C ILE A 277 11.13 2.23 -24.49
N THR A 278 12.28 2.86 -24.27
CA THR A 278 13.08 3.47 -25.32
C THR A 278 14.51 2.98 -25.23
N ALA A 279 15.24 3.13 -26.32
CA ALA A 279 16.68 2.91 -26.36
C ALA A 279 17.32 4.21 -26.88
N GLU A 280 17.90 4.98 -25.98
CA GLU A 280 18.57 6.24 -26.26
C GLU A 280 20.02 6.16 -25.80
N ASP A 281 20.96 6.61 -26.63
CA ASP A 281 22.40 6.59 -26.30
C ASP A 281 22.94 5.23 -25.80
N ASP A 282 22.45 4.14 -26.39
CA ASP A 282 22.72 2.74 -26.01
C ASP A 282 22.25 2.34 -24.59
N GLU A 283 21.42 3.16 -23.95
CA GLU A 283 20.77 2.89 -22.66
C GLU A 283 19.28 2.59 -22.85
N ILE A 284 18.80 1.49 -22.25
CA ILE A 284 17.38 1.18 -22.21
C ILE A 284 16.74 1.91 -21.04
N GLN A 285 15.72 2.69 -21.35
CA GLN A 285 14.96 3.47 -20.38
C GLN A 285 13.51 2.98 -20.34
N VAL A 286 12.92 2.98 -19.15
CA VAL A 286 11.50 2.71 -18.94
C VAL A 286 10.81 4.04 -18.64
N HIS A 287 9.72 4.29 -19.36
CA HIS A 287 8.90 5.48 -19.23
C HIS A 287 7.54 5.10 -18.65
N ASP A 288 7.02 5.92 -17.74
CA ASP A 288 5.64 5.81 -17.27
C ASP A 288 4.64 6.37 -18.30
N GLY A 289 3.35 6.39 -17.94
CA GLY A 289 2.31 6.92 -18.82
C GLY A 289 2.47 8.42 -19.14
N ASP A 290 3.16 9.19 -18.30
CA ASP A 290 3.44 10.62 -18.47
C ASP A 290 4.75 10.87 -19.23
N ASP A 291 5.30 9.82 -19.86
CA ASP A 291 6.56 9.82 -20.61
C ASP A 291 7.79 10.19 -19.75
N GLN A 292 7.68 10.08 -18.41
CA GLN A 292 8.80 10.33 -17.51
C GLN A 292 9.66 9.08 -17.37
N VAL A 293 10.98 9.26 -17.38
CA VAL A 293 11.92 8.16 -17.17
C VAL A 293 11.89 7.73 -15.71
N VAL A 294 11.36 6.55 -15.44
CA VAL A 294 11.21 5.98 -14.09
C VAL A 294 12.24 4.92 -13.76
N ALA A 295 12.91 4.36 -14.77
CA ALA A 295 14.00 3.40 -14.56
C ALA A 295 14.96 3.33 -15.76
N ARG A 296 16.20 2.93 -15.49
CA ARG A 296 17.25 2.70 -16.49
C ARG A 296 17.92 1.36 -16.24
N VAL A 297 18.30 0.65 -17.31
CA VAL A 297 19.09 -0.58 -17.16
C VAL A 297 20.43 -0.28 -16.50
N GLY A 298 20.78 -1.05 -15.48
CA GLY A 298 21.95 -0.85 -14.63
C GLY A 298 21.66 -0.07 -13.35
N GLN A 299 20.46 0.48 -13.19
CA GLN A 299 20.05 1.22 -12.00
C GLN A 299 19.36 0.32 -10.96
N GLU A 300 19.52 0.68 -9.68
CA GLU A 300 18.68 0.14 -8.62
C GLU A 300 17.32 0.84 -8.58
N VAL A 301 16.26 0.04 -8.63
CA VAL A 301 14.87 0.47 -8.79
C VAL A 301 14.03 -0.03 -7.63
N TYR A 302 13.04 0.78 -7.27
CA TYR A 302 11.93 0.41 -6.42
C TYR A 302 10.70 0.19 -7.29
N MET A 303 9.99 -0.91 -7.07
CA MET A 303 8.72 -1.20 -7.72
C MET A 303 7.70 -1.65 -6.66
N SER A 304 6.53 -1.03 -6.63
CA SER A 304 5.37 -1.64 -5.98
C SER A 304 4.83 -2.78 -6.85
N GLY A 305 4.03 -3.67 -6.28
CA GLY A 305 3.38 -4.75 -7.02
C GLY A 305 3.23 -6.01 -6.20
N GLY A 306 3.32 -7.17 -6.86
CA GLY A 306 3.32 -8.46 -6.20
C GLY A 306 3.68 -9.62 -7.11
N GLU A 307 3.98 -10.76 -6.50
CA GLU A 307 4.37 -11.97 -7.24
C GLU A 307 3.19 -12.53 -8.06
N GLY A 308 3.46 -12.83 -9.32
CA GLY A 308 2.50 -13.41 -10.25
C GLY A 308 2.97 -14.74 -10.82
N SER A 309 2.02 -15.56 -11.27
CA SER A 309 2.30 -16.78 -12.02
C SER A 309 1.90 -16.61 -13.49
N ALA A 310 2.63 -17.22 -14.42
CA ALA A 310 2.21 -17.20 -15.83
C ALA A 310 0.81 -17.80 -16.05
N ASN A 311 0.38 -18.74 -15.21
CA ASN A 311 -0.93 -19.39 -15.36
C ASN A 311 -2.10 -18.52 -14.89
N SER A 312 -1.82 -17.51 -14.07
CA SER A 312 -2.83 -16.54 -13.61
C SER A 312 -2.88 -15.29 -14.48
N MET A 313 -2.02 -15.19 -15.51
CA MET A 313 -1.99 -14.06 -16.42
C MET A 313 -2.99 -14.24 -17.56
N PRO A 314 -3.63 -13.14 -18.02
CA PRO A 314 -4.48 -13.15 -19.21
C PRO A 314 -3.71 -13.54 -20.49
N ASP A 315 -4.45 -13.98 -21.50
CA ASP A 315 -3.88 -14.52 -22.74
C ASP A 315 -2.99 -13.51 -23.47
N CYS A 316 -3.40 -12.24 -23.59
CA CYS A 316 -2.57 -11.22 -24.24
C CYS A 316 -1.22 -11.02 -23.51
N VAL A 317 -1.20 -11.06 -22.18
CA VAL A 317 0.05 -10.95 -21.40
C VAL A 317 0.93 -12.18 -21.64
N ARG A 318 0.34 -13.39 -21.64
CA ARG A 318 1.08 -14.64 -21.86
C ARG A 318 1.69 -14.71 -23.26
N GLU A 319 1.00 -14.18 -24.27
CA GLU A 319 1.49 -14.13 -25.65
C GLU A 319 2.69 -13.18 -25.83
N GLN A 320 2.80 -12.16 -24.98
CA GLN A 320 3.95 -11.24 -24.96
C GLN A 320 5.21 -11.85 -24.36
N LEU A 321 5.12 -12.98 -23.64
CA LEU A 321 6.24 -13.59 -22.90
C LEU A 321 7.04 -14.55 -23.80
N PRO A 322 8.27 -14.21 -24.20
CA PRO A 322 9.11 -15.14 -24.94
C PRO A 322 9.48 -16.34 -24.05
N ALA A 323 9.63 -17.52 -24.65
CA ALA A 323 9.98 -18.74 -23.91
C ALA A 323 11.31 -18.65 -23.13
N VAL A 324 12.22 -17.75 -23.53
CA VAL A 324 13.47 -17.48 -22.80
C VAL A 324 13.26 -16.65 -21.53
N CYS A 325 12.17 -15.87 -21.46
CA CYS A 325 11.84 -15.00 -20.32
C CYS A 325 10.91 -15.70 -19.33
N MET A 326 11.29 -16.88 -18.85
CA MET A 326 10.52 -17.56 -17.80
C MET A 326 10.60 -16.80 -16.48
N GLY A 327 9.55 -16.96 -15.66
CA GLY A 327 9.43 -16.33 -14.34
C GLY A 327 10.54 -16.72 -13.34
N PRO A 328 10.44 -16.27 -12.07
CA PRO A 328 9.26 -15.66 -11.44
C PRO A 328 8.87 -14.31 -12.03
N TYR A 329 7.59 -13.95 -11.92
CA TYR A 329 7.05 -12.70 -12.46
C TYR A 329 6.63 -11.75 -11.34
N TRP A 330 6.76 -10.46 -11.60
CA TRP A 330 6.29 -9.39 -10.72
C TRP A 330 5.24 -8.56 -11.45
N ILE A 331 4.00 -8.57 -10.97
CA ILE A 331 2.94 -7.70 -11.49
C ILE A 331 3.18 -6.31 -10.91
N VAL A 332 3.68 -5.39 -11.72
CA VAL A 332 4.09 -4.06 -11.28
C VAL A 332 2.86 -3.24 -10.88
N GLY A 333 2.90 -2.61 -9.71
CA GLY A 333 1.86 -1.69 -9.25
C GLY A 333 2.03 -0.28 -9.82
N ASP A 334 1.51 0.71 -9.10
CA ASP A 334 1.48 2.10 -9.60
C ASP A 334 2.80 2.88 -9.39
N THR A 335 3.74 2.34 -8.63
CA THR A 335 4.99 3.05 -8.30
C THR A 335 6.20 2.32 -8.88
N VAL A 336 6.90 2.98 -9.79
CA VAL A 336 8.25 2.63 -10.22
C VAL A 336 9.11 3.87 -10.14
N ARG A 337 10.31 3.74 -9.58
CA ARG A 337 11.25 4.86 -9.44
C ARG A 337 12.68 4.38 -9.24
N PRO A 338 13.68 5.25 -9.44
CA PRO A 338 15.00 5.09 -8.81
C PRO A 338 14.85 4.80 -7.32
N ASN A 339 15.48 3.72 -6.83
CA ASN A 339 15.53 3.48 -5.38
C ASN A 339 16.52 4.42 -4.71
N LEU A 340 17.66 4.67 -5.36
CA LEU A 340 18.72 5.54 -4.85
C LEU A 340 18.64 6.92 -5.52
N ARG A 341 18.31 7.95 -4.73
CA ARG A 341 18.21 9.35 -5.19
C ARG A 341 19.35 10.19 -4.64
N HIS A 342 20.35 10.44 -5.48
CA HIS A 342 21.46 11.34 -5.14
C HIS A 342 21.13 12.82 -5.35
N ASP A 343 20.03 13.12 -6.04
CA ASP A 343 19.58 14.46 -6.42
C ASP A 343 18.48 15.02 -5.49
N SER A 344 18.07 14.29 -4.46
CA SER A 344 17.01 14.70 -3.53
C SER A 344 17.29 16.08 -2.94
N GLU A 345 16.27 16.92 -2.79
CA GLU A 345 16.37 18.19 -2.07
C GLU A 345 16.24 18.02 -0.55
N LEU A 346 15.78 16.84 -0.10
CA LEU A 346 15.47 16.54 1.29
C LEU A 346 16.66 15.92 2.03
N PHE A 347 17.49 15.13 1.36
CA PHE A 347 18.65 14.49 1.97
C PHE A 347 19.85 14.38 1.03
N SER A 348 21.02 14.13 1.60
CA SER A 348 22.19 13.55 0.92
C SER A 348 22.23 12.05 1.18
N LEU A 349 22.69 11.29 0.18
CA LEU A 349 22.77 9.84 0.24
C LEU A 349 24.19 9.39 0.00
N ASP A 350 24.78 8.76 1.02
CA ASP A 350 26.06 8.07 0.91
C ASP A 350 25.84 6.55 0.95
N VAL A 351 26.35 5.85 -0.07
CA VAL A 351 26.29 4.39 -0.18
C VAL A 351 27.61 3.82 0.30
N ILE A 352 27.57 3.09 1.41
CA ILE A 352 28.75 2.55 2.08
C ILE A 352 28.71 1.02 1.97
N SER A 353 29.51 0.46 1.08
CA SER A 353 29.58 -0.99 0.88
C SER A 353 30.78 -1.60 1.61
N THR A 354 30.53 -2.67 2.36
CA THR A 354 31.52 -3.58 2.91
C THR A 354 31.51 -4.89 2.11
N THR A 355 32.31 -5.86 2.53
CA THR A 355 32.25 -7.22 1.95
C THR A 355 30.97 -7.97 2.32
N GLU A 356 30.29 -7.55 3.38
CA GLU A 356 29.16 -8.26 3.98
C GLU A 356 27.83 -7.51 3.78
N HIS A 357 27.85 -6.18 3.80
CA HIS A 357 26.66 -5.35 3.79
C HIS A 357 26.84 -4.10 2.91
N THR A 358 25.73 -3.57 2.40
CA THR A 358 25.68 -2.19 1.88
C THR A 358 24.80 -1.38 2.82
N LEU A 359 25.29 -0.22 3.24
CA LEU A 359 24.55 0.71 4.07
C LEU A 359 24.24 1.99 3.31
N LEU A 360 23.11 2.60 3.65
CA LEU A 360 22.66 3.89 3.16
C LEU A 360 22.69 4.88 4.33
N PHE A 361 23.61 5.84 4.26
CA PHE A 361 23.68 6.92 5.23
C PHE A 361 22.96 8.16 4.68
N LEU A 362 21.98 8.65 5.45
CA LEU A 362 21.10 9.74 5.07
C LEU A 362 21.46 10.99 5.87
N GLY A 363 22.03 11.99 5.18
CA GLY A 363 22.26 13.32 5.75
C GLY A 363 21.06 14.21 5.47
N GLN A 364 20.51 14.85 6.50
CA GLN A 364 19.38 15.76 6.35
C GLN A 364 19.78 17.08 5.65
N LYS A 365 18.86 17.62 4.86
CA LYS A 365 18.95 18.97 4.28
C LYS A 365 17.94 19.90 4.97
N PRO A 366 18.15 21.24 4.89
CA PRO A 366 17.36 22.21 5.65
C PRO A 366 15.83 22.10 5.51
N ALA A 367 15.33 21.56 4.40
CA ALA A 367 13.89 21.35 4.22
C ALA A 367 13.28 20.42 5.29
N LEU A 368 14.04 19.46 5.81
CA LEU A 368 13.55 18.51 6.82
C LEU A 368 13.42 19.12 8.22
N ASP A 369 14.27 20.08 8.56
CA ASP A 369 14.18 20.80 9.84
C ASP A 369 12.85 21.56 9.98
N GLU A 370 12.27 22.03 8.87
CA GLU A 370 10.97 22.71 8.84
C GLU A 370 9.79 21.75 9.02
N TRP A 371 9.98 20.46 8.74
CA TRP A 371 8.94 19.43 8.80
C TRP A 371 8.94 18.66 10.11
N ALA A 372 10.07 18.67 10.83
CA ALA A 372 10.19 18.01 12.11
C ALA A 372 9.42 18.79 13.18
N ASP A 373 8.58 18.09 13.96
CA ASP A 373 7.74 18.73 14.98
C ASP A 373 8.31 18.51 16.39
N GLY A 374 8.39 19.62 17.13
CA GLY A 374 8.93 19.67 18.49
C GLY A 374 10.46 19.66 18.57
N ASP A 375 10.93 19.58 19.81
CA ASP A 375 12.32 19.27 20.15
C ASP A 375 12.26 18.26 21.30
N SER A 376 12.90 17.12 21.12
CA SER A 376 12.93 16.04 22.09
C SER A 376 14.27 15.31 22.02
N VAL A 377 14.42 14.32 22.89
CA VAL A 377 15.58 13.43 22.91
C VAL A 377 15.04 12.01 22.83
N VAL A 378 15.57 11.24 21.88
CA VAL A 378 15.38 9.79 21.85
C VAL A 378 16.67 9.13 22.36
N ALA A 379 16.52 8.22 23.31
CA ALA A 379 17.56 7.31 23.74
C ALA A 379 17.16 5.90 23.29
N GLY A 380 18.13 5.16 22.77
CA GLY A 380 17.88 3.84 22.19
C GLY A 380 19.15 3.17 21.70
N THR A 381 19.05 1.97 21.14
CA THR A 381 20.21 1.24 20.60
C THR A 381 20.33 1.47 19.09
N LEU A 382 21.52 1.84 18.60
CA LEU A 382 21.78 1.89 17.17
C LEU A 382 21.91 0.45 16.62
N VAL A 383 21.09 0.08 15.65
CA VAL A 383 21.04 -1.27 15.07
C VAL A 383 21.16 -1.22 13.56
N LEU A 384 21.63 -2.34 12.99
CA LEU A 384 21.58 -2.66 11.57
C LEU A 384 20.79 -3.96 11.42
N TYR A 385 19.80 -3.96 10.54
CA TYR A 385 19.05 -5.17 10.21
C TYR A 385 19.63 -5.82 8.95
N ASP A 386 19.55 -7.15 8.85
CA ASP A 386 20.08 -7.89 7.69
C ASP A 386 19.31 -7.59 6.40
N ASP A 387 18.05 -7.17 6.52
CA ASP A 387 17.11 -6.85 5.44
C ASP A 387 16.87 -5.34 5.27
N GLN A 388 17.66 -4.48 5.91
CA GLN A 388 17.56 -3.01 5.76
C GLN A 388 18.93 -2.39 5.67
N ARG A 389 19.12 -1.45 4.74
CA ARG A 389 20.43 -0.79 4.56
C ARG A 389 20.54 0.52 5.33
N CYS A 390 19.44 1.07 5.83
CA CYS A 390 19.49 2.24 6.70
C CYS A 390 19.75 1.85 8.15
N PRO A 391 20.73 2.48 8.83
CA PRO A 391 20.88 2.35 10.28
C PRO A 391 19.63 2.82 11.01
N ARG A 392 19.32 2.21 12.15
CA ARG A 392 18.11 2.57 12.92
C ARG A 392 18.38 2.69 14.40
N VAL A 393 17.57 3.48 15.09
CA VAL A 393 17.63 3.61 16.55
C VAL A 393 16.34 3.06 17.14
N VAL A 394 16.47 1.92 17.80
CA VAL A 394 15.37 1.28 18.54
C VAL A 394 15.30 1.95 19.91
N SER A 395 14.21 2.68 20.19
CA SER A 395 14.02 3.40 21.46
C SER A 395 14.07 2.46 22.66
N ASP A 396 14.41 2.99 23.84
CA ASP A 396 14.52 2.20 25.08
C ASP A 396 13.24 1.47 25.50
N ASP A 397 12.07 1.99 25.10
CA ASP A 397 10.79 1.32 25.29
C ASP A 397 10.57 0.12 24.34
N GLY A 398 11.43 -0.03 23.32
CA GLY A 398 11.35 -1.04 22.28
C GLY A 398 10.17 -0.86 21.33
N LEU A 399 9.45 0.26 21.42
CA LEU A 399 8.21 0.49 20.68
C LEU A 399 8.46 1.18 19.34
N THR A 400 9.52 1.96 19.22
CA THR A 400 9.79 2.75 18.02
C THR A 400 11.16 2.45 17.44
N ASP A 401 11.21 2.29 16.14
CA ASP A 401 12.41 1.98 15.37
C ASP A 401 12.64 3.11 14.37
N TYR A 402 13.39 4.13 14.78
CA TYR A 402 13.56 5.34 14.00
C TYR A 402 14.63 5.20 12.92
N VAL A 403 14.38 5.74 11.73
CA VAL A 403 15.43 6.01 10.74
C VAL A 403 15.99 7.43 11.00
N PRO A 404 17.21 7.56 11.54
CA PRO A 404 17.83 8.85 11.78
C PRO A 404 18.26 9.52 10.47
N LEU A 405 17.95 10.81 10.35
CA LEU A 405 18.39 11.71 9.29
C LEU A 405 19.42 12.66 9.93
N TRP A 406 20.70 12.46 9.60
CA TRP A 406 21.84 13.01 10.34
C TRP A 406 22.22 14.42 9.89
N PRO A 407 22.80 15.28 10.76
CA PRO A 407 23.26 16.60 10.32
C PRO A 407 24.25 16.48 9.15
N PRO A 408 24.29 17.48 8.24
CA PRO A 408 25.05 17.37 7.00
C PRO A 408 26.57 17.31 7.18
N ASP A 409 27.09 17.63 8.36
CA ASP A 409 28.51 17.50 8.72
C ASP A 409 28.85 16.14 9.35
N TYR A 410 27.87 15.27 9.59
CA TYR A 410 28.09 13.94 10.13
C TYR A 410 28.51 12.98 9.01
N GLY A 411 29.16 11.89 9.40
CA GLY A 411 29.57 10.84 8.46
C GLY A 411 29.63 9.47 9.11
N VAL A 412 30.09 8.49 8.32
CA VAL A 412 30.25 7.10 8.78
C VAL A 412 31.68 6.66 8.61
N ARG A 413 32.17 5.88 9.57
CA ARG A 413 33.43 5.15 9.48
C ARG A 413 33.18 3.66 9.66
N VAL A 414 33.83 2.88 8.80
CA VAL A 414 33.78 1.43 8.82
C VAL A 414 35.18 0.89 8.98
N GLU A 415 35.44 0.23 10.11
CA GLU A 415 36.72 -0.41 10.41
C GLU A 415 36.46 -1.79 11.01
N ASN A 416 37.07 -2.85 10.47
CA ASN A 416 36.91 -4.22 10.96
C ASN A 416 35.45 -4.71 11.07
N SER A 417 34.60 -4.33 10.13
CA SER A 417 33.14 -4.56 10.15
C SER A 417 32.38 -3.86 11.29
N GLU A 418 33.04 -2.99 12.06
CA GLU A 418 32.38 -2.10 13.02
C GLU A 418 31.98 -0.80 12.32
N PHE A 419 30.75 -0.36 12.60
CA PHE A 419 30.16 0.86 12.04
C PHE A 419 30.04 1.92 13.12
N GLU A 420 30.64 3.08 12.87
CA GLU A 420 30.60 4.24 13.75
C GLU A 420 30.01 5.44 13.00
N ILE A 421 29.08 6.15 13.65
CA ILE A 421 28.62 7.46 13.20
C ILE A 421 29.53 8.52 13.81
N LEU A 422 30.02 9.44 12.98
CA LEU A 422 30.92 10.51 13.35
C LEU A 422 30.21 11.86 13.26
N ASP A 423 30.50 12.76 14.19
CA ASP A 423 30.12 14.18 14.07
C ASP A 423 31.07 14.95 13.11
N GLY A 424 30.78 16.24 12.89
CA GLY A 424 31.61 17.13 12.06
C GLY A 424 33.04 17.36 12.56
N SER A 425 33.38 16.92 13.77
CA SER A 425 34.76 16.91 14.29
C SER A 425 35.49 15.59 14.03
N GLY A 426 34.79 14.58 13.53
CA GLY A 426 35.28 13.21 13.32
C GLY A 426 35.23 12.35 14.57
N GLN A 427 34.57 12.80 15.65
CA GLN A 427 34.41 12.02 16.87
C GLN A 427 33.23 11.05 16.72
N ALA A 428 33.41 9.80 17.17
CA ALA A 428 32.31 8.83 17.20
C ALA A 428 31.23 9.27 18.20
N VAL A 429 29.99 9.38 17.72
CA VAL A 429 28.80 9.77 18.49
C VAL A 429 27.82 8.63 18.67
N ALA A 430 27.88 7.59 17.83
CA ALA A 430 27.10 6.37 17.99
C ALA A 430 27.83 5.17 17.35
N ARG A 431 27.58 3.97 17.88
CA ARG A 431 28.12 2.70 17.39
C ARG A 431 27.04 1.64 17.37
N VAL A 432 27.10 0.75 16.40
CA VAL A 432 26.12 -0.34 16.30
C VAL A 432 26.20 -1.24 17.53
N GLY A 433 25.04 -1.50 18.14
CA GLY A 433 24.90 -2.25 19.39
C GLY A 433 25.09 -1.44 20.67
N GLU A 434 25.46 -0.15 20.56
CA GLU A 434 25.56 0.76 21.70
C GLU A 434 24.35 1.69 21.80
N GLU A 435 24.15 2.25 22.99
CA GLU A 435 23.14 3.29 23.23
C GLU A 435 23.53 4.58 22.49
N ALA A 436 22.60 5.12 21.72
CA ALA A 436 22.65 6.41 21.05
C ALA A 436 21.61 7.34 21.68
N VAL A 437 22.02 8.57 21.99
CA VAL A 437 21.14 9.62 22.50
C VAL A 437 21.09 10.74 21.47
N LEU A 438 19.96 10.85 20.78
CA LEU A 438 19.78 11.78 19.67
C LEU A 438 18.84 12.92 20.09
N ALA A 439 19.37 14.13 20.16
CA ALA A 439 18.55 15.33 20.21
C ALA A 439 17.96 15.58 18.81
N GLY A 440 16.70 15.95 18.73
CA GLY A 440 16.04 16.10 17.44
C GLY A 440 14.54 16.13 17.52
N ALA A 441 13.90 15.76 16.42
CA ALA A 441 12.46 15.70 16.31
C ALA A 441 11.99 14.67 15.30
N SER A 442 10.82 14.09 15.55
CA SER A 442 10.17 13.17 14.62
C SER A 442 9.48 13.95 13.51
N ILE A 443 9.45 13.37 12.30
CA ILE A 443 8.57 13.85 11.23
C ILE A 443 7.17 13.24 11.47
N PRO A 444 6.11 14.06 11.63
CA PRO A 444 4.77 13.56 11.85
C PRO A 444 4.30 12.64 10.71
N ILE A 445 3.74 11.48 11.06
CA ILE A 445 3.13 10.57 10.09
C ILE A 445 1.73 11.09 9.79
N VAL A 446 1.63 11.95 8.79
CA VAL A 446 0.36 12.44 8.26
C VAL A 446 0.27 11.92 6.83
N TRP A 447 -0.43 10.81 6.63
CA TRP A 447 -0.47 10.11 5.34
C TRP A 447 -0.95 10.99 4.18
N ASP A 448 -1.82 11.96 4.43
CA ASP A 448 -2.33 12.86 3.39
C ASP A 448 -1.46 14.13 3.20
N SER A 449 -0.38 14.30 3.97
CA SER A 449 0.49 15.48 3.80
C SER A 449 1.39 15.31 2.58
N GLU A 450 1.48 16.39 1.79
CA GLU A 450 2.35 16.42 0.61
C GLU A 450 3.82 16.20 1.00
N GLU A 451 4.21 16.74 2.15
CA GLU A 451 5.55 16.65 2.73
C GLU A 451 5.93 15.20 3.07
N TYR A 452 5.07 14.49 3.82
CA TYR A 452 5.34 13.10 4.20
C TYR A 452 5.33 12.17 2.98
N GLN A 453 4.39 12.38 2.05
CA GLN A 453 4.34 11.63 0.79
C GLN A 453 5.54 11.91 -0.10
N ARG A 454 6.02 13.16 -0.14
CA ARG A 454 7.26 13.51 -0.85
C ARG A 454 8.47 12.80 -0.23
N LEU A 455 8.59 12.81 1.10
CA LEU A 455 9.67 12.10 1.80
C LEU A 455 9.67 10.60 1.49
N ARG A 456 8.52 9.92 1.59
CA ARG A 456 8.39 8.48 1.27
C ARG A 456 8.75 8.16 -0.18
N ARG A 457 8.40 9.03 -1.13
CA ARG A 457 8.72 8.85 -2.56
C ARG A 457 10.20 9.07 -2.87
N GLU A 458 10.88 9.95 -2.13
CA GLU A 458 12.29 10.25 -2.40
C GLU A 458 13.25 9.29 -1.69
N LEU A 459 12.90 8.81 -0.49
CA LEU A 459 13.76 7.88 0.26
C LEU A 459 13.90 6.51 -0.43
N PRO A 460 15.03 5.81 -0.21
CA PRO A 460 15.15 4.40 -0.56
C PRO A 460 14.00 3.60 0.07
N GLY A 461 13.40 2.68 -0.69
CA GLY A 461 12.28 1.87 -0.21
C GLY A 461 12.66 0.99 0.98
N ASP A 462 13.93 0.67 1.15
CA ASP A 462 14.42 -0.10 2.28
C ASP A 462 14.78 0.75 3.51
N CYS A 463 14.38 2.02 3.49
CA CYS A 463 14.57 2.99 4.57
C CYS A 463 13.22 3.52 5.08
N HIS A 464 12.20 2.65 5.15
CA HIS A 464 10.89 2.99 5.68
C HIS A 464 10.87 2.98 7.22
N GLY A 465 10.15 3.93 7.80
CA GLY A 465 9.90 3.96 9.24
C GLY A 465 9.41 5.32 9.72
N PRO A 466 9.17 5.46 11.03
CA PRO A 466 9.17 6.78 11.63
C PRO A 466 10.57 7.40 11.44
N TYR A 467 10.62 8.66 11.01
CA TYR A 467 11.87 9.36 10.71
C TYR A 467 12.24 10.30 11.86
N TRP A 468 13.53 10.35 12.19
CA TRP A 468 14.04 11.23 13.24
C TRP A 468 15.09 12.19 12.69
N VAL A 469 14.80 13.48 12.70
CA VAL A 469 15.71 14.54 12.27
C VAL A 469 16.62 14.90 13.44
N VAL A 470 17.91 14.59 13.33
CA VAL A 470 18.92 14.81 14.37
C VAL A 470 19.44 16.24 14.32
N LYS A 471 19.52 16.93 15.47
CA LYS A 471 19.88 18.35 15.60
C LYS A 471 21.16 18.59 16.38
#